data_AF-A0A0Q8QSU0-F1
#
_entry.id   AF-A0A0Q8QSU0-F1
#
_cell.length_a   1.000
_cell.length_b   1.000
_cell.length_c   1.000
_cell.angle_alpha   90.00
_cell.angle_beta   90.00
_cell.angle_gamma   90.00
#
_symmetry.space_group_name_H-M   'P 1'
#
loop_
_entity.id
_entity.type
_entity.pdbx_description
1 polymer ?
#
loop_
_entity_poly.entity_id
_entity_poly.type
_entity_poly.pdbx_seq_one_letter_code
_entity_poly.pdbx_strand_id
1 'polypeptide(L)' 'METRTANVFALDAARERRKYIAIAEANEHWIQTKACFALSGIELTDDHAERAGRLIADDLTLPST' A
#
# COMPACT_ATOMS: atom_id res chain seq x y z
N MET A 1 28.16 -8.07 -14.03
CA MET A 1 27.55 -8.76 -12.87
C MET A 1 26.61 -7.86 -12.08
N GLU A 2 26.69 -6.53 -12.24
CA GLU A 2 25.91 -5.51 -11.50
C GLU A 2 24.41 -5.46 -11.86
N THR A 3 24.04 -5.77 -13.11
CA THR A 3 22.64 -5.67 -13.59
C THR A 3 21.70 -6.68 -12.95
N ARG A 4 22.22 -7.83 -12.53
CA ARG A 4 21.41 -8.92 -11.98
C ARG A 4 20.95 -8.61 -10.55
N THR A 5 21.80 -7.95 -9.77
CA THR A 5 21.52 -7.54 -8.39
C THR A 5 20.47 -6.43 -8.36
N ALA A 6 20.58 -5.42 -9.23
CA ALA A 6 19.59 -4.34 -9.35
C ALA A 6 18.18 -4.87 -9.72
N ASN A 7 18.10 -5.87 -10.60
CA ASN A 7 16.83 -6.49 -10.98
C ASN A 7 16.18 -7.27 -9.84
N VAL A 8 16.96 -7.89 -8.94
CA VAL A 8 16.42 -8.61 -7.78
C VAL A 8 15.84 -7.62 -6.76
N PHE A 9 16.54 -6.53 -6.45
CA PHE A 9 16.03 -5.49 -5.56
C PHE A 9 14.74 -4.84 -6.08
N ALA A 10 14.67 -4.54 -7.37
CA ALA A 10 13.46 -3.99 -7.98
C ALA A 10 12.27 -4.98 -7.91
N LEU A 11 12.53 -6.27 -8.08
CA LEU A 11 11.50 -7.31 -7.97
C LEU A 11 10.99 -7.48 -6.54
N ASP A 12 11.89 -7.45 -5.56
CA ASP A 12 11.52 -7.58 -4.15
C ASP A 12 10.75 -6.36 -3.66
N ALA A 13 11.15 -5.15 -4.05
CA ALA A 13 10.37 -3.93 -3.79
C ALA A 13 8.95 -4.01 -4.41
N ALA A 14 8.83 -4.51 -5.65
CA ALA A 14 7.53 -4.69 -6.29
C ALA A 14 6.66 -5.74 -5.59
N ARG A 15 7.26 -6.82 -5.07
CA ARG A 15 6.55 -7.85 -4.28
C ARG A 15 6.06 -7.28 -2.95
N GLU A 16 6.91 -6.54 -2.27
CA GLU A 16 6.59 -5.91 -1.00
C GLU A 16 5.43 -4.91 -1.16
N ARG A 17 5.48 -4.06 -2.19
CA ARG A 17 4.37 -3.16 -2.54
C ARG A 17 3.06 -3.92 -2.77
N ARG A 18 3.09 -5.00 -3.57
CA ARG A 18 1.89 -5.83 -3.83
C ARG A 18 1.34 -6.48 -2.56
N LYS A 19 2.20 -6.91 -1.64
CA LYS A 19 1.81 -7.45 -0.34
C LYS A 19 0.99 -6.43 0.44
N TYR A 20 1.45 -5.18 0.56
CA TYR A 20 0.73 -4.16 1.33
C TYR A 20 -0.57 -3.71 0.67
N ILE A 21 -0.60 -3.58 -0.66
CA ILE A 21 -1.84 -3.32 -1.39
C ILE A 21 -2.87 -4.43 -1.12
N ALA A 22 -2.45 -5.71 -1.15
CA ALA A 22 -3.34 -6.83 -0.85
C ALA A 22 -3.85 -6.83 0.60
N ILE A 23 -3.03 -6.41 1.56
CA ILE A 23 -3.44 -6.23 2.96
C ILE A 23 -4.52 -5.14 3.07
N ALA A 24 -4.34 -4.01 2.40
CA ALA A 24 -5.32 -2.92 2.40
C ALA A 24 -6.63 -3.36 1.75
N GLU A 25 -6.61 -3.96 0.56
CA GLU A 25 -7.82 -4.40 -0.15
C GLU A 25 -8.56 -5.56 0.56
N ALA A 26 -7.92 -6.25 1.51
CA ALA A 26 -8.56 -7.23 2.40
C ALA A 26 -9.13 -6.63 3.69
N ASN A 27 -8.85 -5.35 3.99
CA ASN A 27 -9.26 -4.69 5.22
C ASN A 27 -10.60 -3.94 5.04
N GLU A 28 -11.59 -4.24 5.89
CA GLU A 28 -12.93 -3.66 5.79
C GLU A 28 -12.95 -2.13 5.94
N HIS A 29 -12.15 -1.58 6.86
CA HIS A 29 -12.09 -0.13 7.07
C HIS A 29 -11.46 0.60 5.88
N TRP A 30 -10.47 -0.01 5.22
CA TRP A 30 -9.91 0.54 3.98
C TRP A 30 -10.96 0.58 2.86
N ILE A 31 -11.72 -0.51 2.67
CA ILE A 31 -12.78 -0.58 1.67
C ILE A 31 -13.85 0.49 1.92
N GLN A 32 -14.27 0.67 3.17
CA GLN A 32 -15.21 1.72 3.57
C GLN A 32 -14.64 3.12 3.30
N THR A 33 -13.38 3.35 3.65
CA THR A 33 -12.68 4.62 3.39
C THR A 33 -12.66 4.94 1.90
N LYS A 34 -12.27 3.96 1.06
CA LYS A 34 -12.25 4.09 -0.40
C LYS A 34 -13.63 4.43 -0.95
N ALA A 35 -14.69 3.81 -0.44
CA ALA A 35 -16.07 4.14 -0.82
C ALA A 35 -16.45 5.58 -0.44
N CYS A 36 -16.09 6.06 0.75
CA CYS A 36 -16.34 7.45 1.17
C CYS A 36 -15.66 8.48 0.27
N PHE A 37 -14.40 8.25 -0.11
CA PHE A 37 -13.68 9.13 -1.05
C PHE A 37 -14.28 9.08 -2.46
N ALA A 38 -14.68 7.89 -2.94
CA ALA A 38 -15.32 7.73 -4.23
C ALA A 38 -16.65 8.49 -4.33
N LEU A 39 -17.44 8.55 -3.25
CA LEU A 39 -18.65 9.37 -3.16
C LEU A 39 -18.38 10.88 -3.35
N SER A 40 -17.16 11.31 -3.05
CA SER A 40 -16.69 12.69 -3.25
C SER A 40 -16.02 12.91 -4.60
N GLY A 41 -16.04 11.90 -5.49
CA GLY A 41 -15.36 11.94 -6.79
C GLY A 41 -13.84 11.81 -6.70
N ILE A 42 -13.31 11.34 -5.58
CA ILE A 42 -11.87 11.15 -5.35
C ILE A 42 -11.53 9.66 -5.46
N GLU A 43 -10.64 9.32 -6.37
CA GLU A 43 -10.12 7.96 -6.51
C GLU A 43 -8.81 7.80 -5.74
N LEU A 44 -8.77 6.83 -4.82
CA LEU A 44 -7.56 6.47 -4.09
C LEU A 44 -6.71 5.53 -4.95
N THR A 45 -5.46 5.94 -5.21
CA THR A 45 -4.49 5.18 -6.00
C THR A 45 -3.85 4.01 -5.23
N ASP A 46 -3.13 3.15 -5.95
CA ASP A 46 -2.29 2.08 -5.38
C ASP A 46 -1.27 2.56 -4.33
N ASP A 47 -0.76 3.79 -4.44
CA ASP A 47 0.16 4.35 -3.45
C ASP A 47 -0.55 4.60 -2.10
N HIS A 48 -1.83 4.97 -2.13
CA HIS A 48 -2.63 5.10 -0.93
C HIS A 48 -2.94 3.73 -0.32
N ALA A 49 -3.25 2.74 -1.16
CA ALA A 49 -3.45 1.36 -0.72
C ALA A 49 -2.16 0.77 -0.11
N GLU A 50 -0.99 1.02 -0.72
CA GLU A 50 0.29 0.60 -0.17
C GLU A 50 0.53 1.20 1.23
N ARG A 51 0.33 2.52 1.38
CA ARG A 51 0.50 3.20 2.67
C ARG A 51 -0.49 2.70 3.72
N ALA A 52 -1.76 2.55 3.36
CA ALA A 52 -2.77 2.00 4.25
C ALA A 52 -2.40 0.57 4.69
N GLY A 53 -1.94 -0.26 3.76
CA GLY A 53 -1.49 -1.62 4.06
C GLY A 53 -0.32 -1.65 5.04
N ARG A 54 0.64 -0.74 4.92
CA ARG A 54 1.74 -0.60 5.88
C ARG A 54 1.26 -0.17 7.27
N LEU A 55 0.31 0.77 7.35
CA LEU A 55 -0.31 1.17 8.62
C LEU A 55 -1.05 0.00 9.28
N ILE A 56 -1.86 -0.74 8.51
CA ILE A 56 -2.62 -1.89 9.01
C ILE A 56 -1.70 -3.01 9.50
N ALA A 57 -0.54 -3.17 8.87
CA ALA A 57 0.46 -4.16 9.25
C ALA A 57 1.41 -3.69 10.38
N ASP A 58 1.17 -2.51 10.96
CA ASP A 58 2.05 -1.84 11.94
C ASP A 58 3.50 -1.59 11.44
N ASP A 59 3.73 -1.66 10.13
CA ASP A 59 5.03 -1.39 9.48
C ASP A 59 5.24 0.12 9.24
N LEU A 60 4.17 0.90 9.38
CA LEU A 60 4.20 2.36 9.41
C LEU A 60 3.44 2.81 10.66
N THR A 61 4.02 3.74 11.41
CA THR A 61 3.33 4.42 12.52
C THR A 61 3.00 5.84 12.10
N LEU A 62 1.76 6.27 12.39
CA LEU A 62 1.41 7.67 12.25
C LEU A 62 2.18 8.48 13.31
N PRO A 63 2.72 9.65 12.96
CA PRO A 63 3.35 10.50 13.95
C PRO A 63 2.34 10.82 15.06
N SER A 64 2.75 10.65 16.31
CA SER A 64 1.95 11.08 17.47
C SER A 64 1.92 12.61 17.47
N THR A 65 0.79 13.18 17.03
CA THR A 65 0.48 14.61 17.15
C THR A 65 0.32 15.06 18.58
#